data_AF-A0A2A3XXK8-F1
#
_entry.id   AF-A0A2A3XXK8-F1
#
_cell.length_a   1.000
_cell.length_b   1.000
_cell.length_c   1.000
_cell.angle_alpha   90.00
_cell.angle_beta   90.00
_cell.angle_gamma   90.00
#
_symmetry.space_group_name_H-M   'P 1'
#
loop_
_entity.id
_entity.type
_entity.pdbx_description
1 polymer ?
#
loop_
_entity_poly.entity_id
_entity_poly.type
_entity_poly.pdbx_seq_one_letter_code
_entity_poly.pdbx_strand_id
1 'polypeptide(L)'
;MIFFRSFDELITDRTGPGFYAQQGSVRLHRHNKHAWGLNAWAMTIHYNQSQSHRPALMLKLPCPTSYPVVLTKAAKALLLQVLVGVKYARNGVVLTDLRRAAMQETFDPFVSAHEQKQIGNIVEQIRNEH
;
A
#
# COMPACT_ATOMS: atom_id res chain seq x y z
N MET A 1 4.92 -3.98 -7.88
CA MET A 1 5.69 -3.62 -6.66
C MET A 1 5.25 -4.53 -5.52
N ILE A 2 6.16 -5.06 -4.72
CA ILE A 2 5.86 -6.12 -3.73
C ILE A 2 6.30 -5.69 -2.33
N PHE A 3 5.49 -5.97 -1.32
CA PHE A 3 5.79 -5.75 0.10
C PHE A 3 5.31 -6.96 0.90
N PHE A 4 6.19 -7.54 1.71
CA PHE A 4 5.85 -8.67 2.55
C PHE A 4 6.83 -8.75 3.72
N ARG A 5 6.48 -9.58 4.70
CA ARG A 5 7.37 -9.95 5.79
C ARG A 5 7.22 -11.43 6.10
N SER A 6 8.32 -12.01 6.58
CA SER A 6 8.30 -13.29 7.29
C SER A 6 8.31 -13.03 8.78
N PHE A 7 7.48 -13.74 9.53
CA PHE A 7 7.39 -13.62 10.97
C PHE A 7 8.18 -14.74 11.64
N ASP A 8 8.93 -14.37 12.67
CA ASP A 8 9.63 -15.31 13.54
C ASP A 8 8.64 -15.94 14.53
N GLU A 9 7.82 -15.09 15.18
CA GLU A 9 6.63 -15.52 15.91
C GLU A 9 5.42 -15.62 14.97
N LEU A 10 4.85 -16.82 14.85
CA LEU A 10 3.79 -17.10 13.89
C LEU A 10 2.48 -16.43 14.29
N ILE A 11 1.87 -15.75 13.33
CA ILE A 11 0.60 -15.05 13.52
C ILE A 11 -0.54 -16.07 13.47
N THR A 12 -1.42 -16.02 14.46
CA THR A 12 -2.60 -16.89 14.57
C THR A 12 -3.93 -16.15 14.56
N ASP A 13 -3.89 -14.82 14.61
CA ASP A 13 -5.06 -13.95 14.62
C ASP A 13 -5.33 -13.36 13.22
N ARG A 14 -6.38 -12.54 13.13
CA ARG A 14 -6.74 -11.84 11.88
C ARG A 14 -5.91 -10.56 11.68
N THR A 15 -4.60 -10.61 11.93
CA THR A 15 -3.72 -9.53 11.49
C THR A 15 -3.34 -9.71 10.02
N GLY A 16 -3.57 -8.66 9.25
CA GLY A 16 -3.57 -8.71 7.79
C GLY A 16 -2.48 -7.86 7.16
N PRO A 17 -2.34 -7.90 5.83
CA PRO A 17 -1.25 -7.22 5.13
C PRO A 17 -1.47 -5.70 4.98
N GLY A 18 -2.33 -5.10 5.80
CA GLY A 18 -2.72 -3.69 5.71
C GLY A 18 -1.56 -2.71 5.93
N PHE A 19 -0.61 -3.04 6.81
CA PHE A 19 0.62 -2.26 7.03
C PHE A 19 1.49 -2.23 5.77
N TYR A 20 1.63 -3.37 5.07
CA TYR A 20 2.39 -3.45 3.82
C TYR A 20 1.73 -2.67 2.68
N ALA A 21 0.40 -2.58 2.70
CA ALA A 21 -0.33 -1.70 1.77
C ALA A 21 -0.05 -0.21 2.02
N GLN A 22 0.12 0.21 3.29
CA GLN A 22 0.53 1.58 3.63
C GLN A 22 1.97 1.86 3.18
N GLN A 23 2.91 0.94 3.40
CA GLN A 23 4.26 1.06 2.86
C GLN A 23 4.25 1.18 1.32
N GLY A 24 3.37 0.40 0.67
CA GLY A 24 3.10 0.50 -0.76
C GLY A 24 2.59 1.86 -1.20
N SER A 25 1.63 2.44 -0.47
CA SER A 25 1.12 3.79 -0.68
C SER A 25 2.23 4.85 -0.63
N VAL A 26 3.08 4.82 0.40
CA VAL A 26 4.20 5.76 0.55
C VAL A 26 5.14 5.67 -0.64
N ARG A 27 5.47 4.45 -1.09
CA ARG A 27 6.39 4.27 -2.23
C ARG A 27 5.74 4.65 -3.57
N LEU A 28 4.44 4.40 -3.74
CA LEU A 28 3.69 4.88 -4.90
C LEU A 28 3.70 6.41 -4.98
N HIS A 29 3.41 7.08 -3.87
CA HIS A 29 3.42 8.53 -3.78
C HIS A 29 4.81 9.11 -4.06
N ARG A 30 5.86 8.56 -3.43
CA ARG A 30 7.26 8.96 -3.66
C ARG A 30 7.68 8.88 -5.12
N HIS A 31 7.14 7.92 -5.88
CA HIS A 31 7.49 7.72 -7.29
C HIS A 31 6.46 8.28 -8.27
N ASN A 32 5.48 9.07 -7.79
CA ASN A 32 4.41 9.63 -8.59
C ASN A 32 3.68 8.56 -9.45
N LYS A 33 3.33 7.43 -8.82
CA LYS A 33 2.66 6.29 -9.45
C LYS A 33 1.36 5.94 -8.76
N HIS A 34 0.42 5.39 -9.53
CA HIS A 34 -0.82 4.79 -9.06
C HIS A 34 -0.86 3.30 -9.38
N ALA A 35 -1.52 2.50 -8.55
CA ALA A 35 -1.81 1.10 -8.82
C ALA A 35 -3.29 0.93 -9.14
N TRP A 36 -3.63 0.01 -10.06
CA TRP A 36 -5.01 -0.40 -10.32
C TRP A 36 -5.32 -1.82 -9.85
N GLY A 37 -4.29 -2.64 -9.62
CA GLY A 37 -4.45 -3.98 -9.06
C GLY A 37 -3.76 -4.13 -7.70
N LEU A 38 -4.36 -4.95 -6.84
CA LEU A 38 -3.81 -5.34 -5.55
C LEU A 38 -4.00 -6.84 -5.33
N ASN A 39 -2.90 -7.56 -5.11
CA ASN A 39 -2.91 -8.95 -4.64
C ASN A 39 -2.53 -9.00 -3.18
N ALA A 40 -3.38 -9.50 -2.31
CA ALA A 40 -3.07 -9.76 -0.90
C ALA A 40 -2.94 -11.26 -0.67
N TRP A 41 -1.97 -11.69 0.12
CA TRP A 41 -1.74 -13.11 0.38
C TRP A 41 -1.17 -13.37 1.77
N ALA A 42 -1.40 -14.58 2.27
CA ALA A 42 -0.77 -15.12 3.48
C ALA A 42 -0.39 -16.59 3.25
N MET A 43 0.59 -17.09 4.01
CA MET A 43 1.10 -18.45 3.84
C MET A 43 1.59 -19.03 5.17
N THR A 44 1.21 -20.28 5.44
CA THR A 44 1.75 -21.09 6.54
C THR A 44 3.15 -21.64 6.19
N ILE A 45 3.94 -22.03 7.20
CA ILE A 45 5.26 -22.62 6.93
C ILE A 45 5.13 -23.90 6.10
N HIS A 46 6.10 -24.15 5.22
CA HIS A 46 6.09 -25.34 4.37
C HIS A 46 6.20 -26.65 5.18
N TYR A 47 6.82 -26.62 6.36
CA TYR A 47 7.05 -27.82 7.18
C TYR A 47 5.84 -28.23 8.03
N ASN A 48 4.79 -27.40 8.10
CA ASN A 48 3.58 -27.71 8.86
C ASN A 48 2.55 -28.36 7.93
N GLN A 49 2.74 -29.65 7.63
CA GLN A 49 1.89 -30.40 6.69
C GLN A 49 0.44 -30.54 7.20
N SER A 50 0.20 -30.49 8.51
CA SER A 50 -1.14 -30.57 9.09
C SER A 50 -1.94 -29.27 9.00
N GLN A 51 -1.31 -28.13 8.69
CA GLN A 51 -1.97 -26.82 8.56
C GLN A 51 -1.47 -26.07 7.31
N SER A 52 -1.50 -26.73 6.14
CA SER A 52 -1.18 -26.11 4.86
C SER A 52 -2.32 -25.18 4.41
N HIS A 53 -2.14 -23.87 4.56
CA HIS A 53 -3.15 -22.88 4.17
C HIS A 53 -2.49 -21.62 3.57
N ARG A 54 -2.97 -21.21 2.38
CA ARG A 54 -2.37 -20.15 1.56
C ARG A 54 -3.43 -19.25 0.92
N PRO A 55 -4.20 -18.47 1.69
CA PRO A 55 -5.23 -17.61 1.13
C PRO A 55 -4.57 -16.51 0.30
N ALA A 56 -5.15 -16.25 -0.86
CA ALA A 56 -4.72 -15.21 -1.77
C ALA A 56 -5.93 -14.57 -2.44
N LEU A 57 -5.91 -13.25 -2.55
CA LEU A 57 -6.99 -12.46 -3.12
C LEU A 57 -6.42 -11.45 -4.10
N MET A 58 -6.92 -11.45 -5.34
CA MET A 58 -6.62 -10.46 -6.36
C MET A 58 -7.81 -9.52 -6.51
N LEU A 59 -7.57 -8.22 -6.34
CA LEU A 59 -8.58 -7.18 -6.42
C LEU A 59 -8.21 -6.15 -7.48
N LYS A 60 -9.21 -5.79 -8.30
CA LYS A 60 -9.16 -4.58 -9.10
C LYS A 60 -9.66 -3.41 -8.25
N LEU A 61 -8.88 -2.34 -8.18
CA LEU A 61 -9.24 -1.14 -7.44
C LEU A 61 -10.30 -0.33 -8.22
N PRO A 62 -11.17 0.44 -7.54
CA PRO A 62 -12.21 1.22 -8.22
C PRO A 62 -11.65 2.21 -9.25
N CYS A 63 -10.48 2.79 -8.96
CA CYS A 63 -9.71 3.65 -9.84
C CYS A 63 -8.20 3.46 -9.57
N PRO A 64 -7.32 3.85 -10.51
CA PRO A 64 -5.89 3.90 -10.26
C PRO A 64 -5.58 4.85 -9.09
N THR A 65 -4.96 4.36 -8.02
CA THR A 65 -4.74 5.16 -6.81
C THR A 65 -3.40 4.86 -6.12
N SER A 66 -2.92 5.83 -5.34
CA SER A 66 -1.87 5.67 -4.34
C SER A 66 -2.37 5.85 -2.91
N TYR A 67 -3.68 6.07 -2.68
CA TYR A 67 -4.19 6.47 -1.38
C TYR A 67 -4.12 5.35 -0.34
N PRO A 68 -3.57 5.63 0.86
CA PRO A 68 -3.31 4.60 1.86
C PRO A 68 -4.60 3.93 2.34
N VAL A 69 -5.67 4.70 2.54
CA VAL A 69 -6.97 4.17 3.02
C VAL A 69 -7.55 3.15 2.04
N VAL A 70 -7.51 3.43 0.74
CA VAL A 70 -8.05 2.55 -0.31
C VAL A 70 -7.24 1.25 -0.38
N LEU A 71 -5.91 1.36 -0.40
CA LEU A 71 -5.02 0.21 -0.49
C LEU A 71 -5.09 -0.68 0.77
N THR A 72 -5.13 -0.07 1.96
CA THR A 72 -5.28 -0.81 3.22
C THR A 72 -6.64 -1.50 3.32
N LYS A 73 -7.73 -0.84 2.91
CA LYS A 73 -9.07 -1.45 2.91
C LYS A 73 -9.12 -2.65 1.96
N ALA A 74 -8.58 -2.51 0.75
CA ALA A 74 -8.49 -3.61 -0.22
C ALA A 74 -7.63 -4.77 0.32
N ALA A 75 -6.47 -4.48 0.90
CA ALA A 75 -5.59 -5.51 1.48
C ALA A 75 -6.25 -6.26 2.66
N LYS A 76 -7.05 -5.57 3.48
CA LYS A 76 -7.78 -6.17 4.61
C LYS A 76 -8.90 -7.13 4.16
N ALA A 77 -9.34 -7.10 2.90
CA ALA A 77 -10.33 -8.06 2.41
C ALA A 77 -9.82 -9.52 2.51
N LEU A 78 -8.50 -9.74 2.49
CA LEU A 78 -7.89 -11.05 2.74
C LEU A 78 -8.28 -11.64 4.11
N LEU A 79 -8.56 -10.80 5.11
CA LEU A 79 -8.85 -11.25 6.48
C LEU A 79 -10.08 -12.15 6.58
N LEU A 80 -11.00 -12.05 5.62
CA LEU A 80 -12.18 -12.92 5.55
C LEU A 80 -11.80 -14.37 5.21
N GLN A 81 -10.67 -14.57 4.53
CA GLN A 81 -10.14 -15.89 4.20
C GLN A 81 -9.13 -16.40 5.24
N VAL A 82 -8.70 -15.56 6.19
CA VAL A 82 -7.77 -15.95 7.25
C VAL A 82 -8.51 -16.74 8.33
N LEU A 83 -8.10 -17.99 8.50
CA LEU A 83 -8.55 -18.88 9.57
C LEU A 83 -7.85 -18.55 10.89
N VAL A 84 -8.63 -18.38 11.96
CA VAL A 84 -8.12 -18.16 13.32
C VAL A 84 -7.49 -19.46 13.85
N GLY A 85 -6.37 -19.34 14.56
CA GLY A 85 -5.63 -20.47 15.12
C GLY A 85 -4.66 -21.15 14.14
N VAL A 86 -4.72 -20.82 12.85
CA VAL A 86 -3.76 -21.25 11.85
C VAL A 86 -2.51 -20.37 11.92
N LYS A 87 -1.33 -20.99 11.96
CA LYS A 87 -0.04 -20.29 12.11
C LYS A 87 0.52 -19.79 10.78
N TYR A 88 0.28 -18.53 10.44
CA TYR A 88 0.84 -17.90 9.25
C TYR A 88 2.25 -17.38 9.50
N ALA A 89 3.15 -17.72 8.58
CA ALA A 89 4.55 -17.34 8.64
C ALA A 89 4.89 -16.15 7.75
N ARG A 90 4.08 -15.92 6.72
CA ARG A 90 4.29 -14.84 5.76
C ARG A 90 2.96 -14.23 5.37
N ASN A 91 2.95 -12.92 5.18
CA ASN A 91 1.87 -12.23 4.49
C ASN A 91 2.44 -11.03 3.72
N GLY A 92 1.66 -10.52 2.77
CA GLY A 92 2.08 -9.40 1.96
C GLY A 92 1.04 -8.90 0.99
N VAL A 93 1.44 -7.84 0.27
CA VAL A 93 0.71 -7.30 -0.88
C VAL A 93 1.61 -7.17 -2.11
N VAL A 94 1.00 -7.31 -3.27
CA VAL A 94 1.58 -6.95 -4.56
C VAL A 94 0.69 -5.91 -5.22
N LEU A 95 1.26 -4.75 -5.53
CA LEU A 95 0.62 -3.69 -6.30
C LEU A 95 0.97 -3.87 -7.78
N THR A 96 -0.04 -3.97 -8.63
CA THR A 96 0.07 -4.23 -10.06
C THR A 96 -0.64 -3.14 -10.88
N ASP A 97 -0.44 -3.18 -12.20
CA ASP A 97 -0.93 -2.16 -13.13
C ASP A 97 -0.51 -0.76 -12.67
N LEU A 98 0.81 -0.56 -12.62
CA LEU A 98 1.43 0.67 -12.15
C LEU A 98 1.44 1.70 -13.27
N ARG A 99 0.75 2.81 -13.04
CA ARG A 99 0.64 3.92 -13.99
C ARG A 99 1.32 5.14 -13.41
N ARG A 100 1.86 6.02 -14.25
CA ARG A 100 2.22 7.38 -13.81
C ARG A 100 0.95 8.03 -13.28
N ALA A 101 1.02 8.65 -12.11
CA ALA A 101 -0.04 9.57 -11.72
C ALA A 101 -0.06 10.67 -12.78
N ALA A 102 -1.24 10.90 -13.37
CA ALA A 102 -1.44 12.14 -14.10
C ALA A 102 -1.11 13.27 -13.12
N MET A 103 -0.44 14.35 -13.57
CA MET A 103 -0.47 15.59 -12.81
C MET A 103 -1.95 15.86 -12.60
N GLN A 104 -2.41 15.74 -11.36
CA GLN A 104 -3.75 16.13 -11.02
C GLN A 104 -3.73 17.63 -11.27
N GLU A 105 -4.28 18.06 -12.41
CA GLU A 105 -4.50 19.47 -12.68
C GLU A 105 -5.33 19.95 -11.51
N THR A 106 -4.70 20.68 -10.60
CA THR A 106 -5.42 21.46 -9.60
C THR A 106 -6.35 22.34 -10.41
N PHE A 107 -7.65 22.05 -10.36
CA PHE A 107 -8.63 22.90 -11.02
C PHE A 107 -8.40 24.33 -10.48
N ASP A 108 -8.21 25.26 -11.41
CA ASP A 108 -7.82 26.66 -11.22
C ASP A 108 -8.43 27.38 -9.99
N PRO A 109 -9.71 27.17 -9.60
CA PRO A 109 -10.26 27.87 -8.43
C PRO A 109 -9.66 27.50 -7.06
N PHE A 110 -8.78 26.50 -6.97
CA PHE A 110 -8.19 26.05 -5.69
C PHE A 110 -6.70 26.38 -5.52
N VAL A 111 -6.09 27.13 -6.46
CA VAL A 111 -4.72 27.61 -6.29
C VAL A 111 -4.72 28.77 -5.30
N SER A 112 -4.10 28.58 -4.13
CA SER A 112 -3.96 29.69 -3.17
C SER A 112 -3.05 30.79 -3.74
N ALA A 113 -3.29 32.05 -3.40
CA ALA A 113 -2.44 33.17 -3.84
C ALA A 113 -0.94 33.00 -3.48
N HIS A 114 -0.64 32.15 -2.49
CA HIS A 114 0.73 31.81 -2.09
C HIS A 114 1.40 30.79 -3.02
N GLU A 115 0.62 29.87 -3.59
CA GLU A 115 1.07 28.83 -4.51
C GLU A 115 1.35 29.41 -5.91
N GLN A 116 0.52 30.37 -6.34
CA GLN A 116 0.76 31.20 -7.53
C GLN A 116 2.07 31.99 -7.45
N LYS A 117 2.44 32.44 -6.26
CA LYS A 117 3.64 33.26 -6.03
C LYS A 117 4.91 32.44 -5.76
N GLN A 118 4.86 31.11 -5.83
CA GLN A 118 6.01 30.22 -5.62
C GLN A 118 6.76 30.51 -4.31
N ILE A 119 6.04 30.93 -3.26
CA ILE A 119 6.64 31.40 -1.99
C ILE A 119 7.43 30.29 -1.30
N GLY A 120 7.02 29.02 -1.49
CA GLY A 120 7.75 27.86 -0.97
C GLY A 120 9.19 27.79 -1.47
N ASN A 121 9.43 28.06 -2.76
CA ASN A 121 10.77 28.02 -3.35
C ASN A 121 11.66 29.17 -2.81
N ILE A 122 11.07 30.35 -2.57
CA ILE A 122 11.78 31.50 -2.01
C ILE A 122 12.19 31.24 -0.56
N VAL A 123 11.30 30.65 0.24
CA VAL A 123 11.61 30.26 1.62
C VAL A 123 12.67 29.17 1.68
N GLU A 124 12.64 28.21 0.75
CA GLU A 124 13.66 27.17 0.66
C GLU A 124 15.02 27.74 0.22
N GLN A 125 15.02 28.71 -0.70
CA GLN A 125 16.23 29.40 -1.14
C GLN A 125 16.89 30.19 0.01
N ILE A 126 16.12 30.95 0.78
CA ILE A 126 16.65 31.70 1.94
C ILE A 126 17.21 30.74 3.01
N ARG A 127 16.59 29.58 3.19
CA ARG A 127 17.04 28.59 4.16
C ARG A 127 18.37 27.92 3.78
N ASN A 128 18.71 27.89 2.50
CA ASN A 128 19.94 27.28 1.98
C ASN A 128 21.09 28.29 1.81
N GLU A 129 20.84 29.59 1.96
CA GLU A 129 21.84 30.66 1.92
C GLU A 129 22.40 31.04 3.31
N HIS A 130 22.02 30.32 4.37
CA HIS A 130 22.54 30.41 5.75
C HIS A 130 23.01 29.05 6.26
#